data_AF-A0A975Y0I7-F1
#
_entry.id   AF-A0A975Y0I7-F1
#
_cell.length_a   1.000
_cell.length_b   1.000
_cell.length_c   1.000
_cell.angle_alpha   90.00
_cell.angle_beta   90.00
_cell.angle_gamma   90.00
#
_symmetry.space_group_name_H-M   'P 1'
#
loop_
_entity.id
_entity.type
_entity.pdbx_description
1 polymer ?
#
loop_
_entity_poly.entity_id
_entity_poly.type
_entity_poly.pdbx_seq_one_letter_code
_entity_poly.pdbx_strand_id
1 'polypeptide(L)'
;MSLEDLVEALRRDVPEVRDLLRAHLAHLPGGDEFVLMGLLRDRALELFVLQQTSALDRLLALVDRALGDGDEALADAVASDFVSATPPWDAAMDGFVASWPVSLRAQAAIETARFNGI
;
A
#
# COMPACT_ATOMS: atom_id res chain seq x y z
N MET A 1 2.28 -12.90 -7.20
CA MET A 1 2.92 -12.59 -5.92
C MET A 1 1.93 -12.93 -4.85
N SER A 2 2.26 -13.84 -3.94
CA SER A 2 1.42 -14.14 -2.79
C SER A 2 1.66 -13.14 -1.65
N LEU A 3 0.82 -13.19 -0.61
CA LEU A 3 1.06 -12.44 0.64
C LEU A 3 2.40 -12.80 1.28
N GLU A 4 2.77 -14.08 1.28
CA GLU A 4 4.05 -14.55 1.84
C GLU A 4 5.25 -13.94 1.08
N ASP A 5 5.18 -13.94 -0.26
CA ASP A 5 6.20 -13.32 -1.11
C ASP A 5 6.36 -11.81 -0.82
N LEU A 6 5.24 -11.11 -0.63
CA LEU A 6 5.23 -9.69 -0.30
C LEU A 6 5.85 -9.43 1.07
N VAL A 7 5.47 -10.21 2.09
CA VAL A 7 6.02 -10.11 3.45
C VAL A 7 7.54 -10.31 3.44
N GLU A 8 8.04 -11.30 2.70
CA GLU A 8 9.47 -11.55 2.59
C GLU A 8 10.20 -10.40 1.87
N ALA A 9 9.62 -9.89 0.78
CA ALA A 9 10.17 -8.73 0.08
C ALA A 9 10.22 -7.49 1.00
N LEU A 10 9.15 -7.21 1.75
CA LEU A 10 9.11 -6.07 2.68
C LEU A 10 10.17 -6.20 3.79
N ARG A 11 10.37 -7.40 4.37
CA ARG A 11 11.40 -7.64 5.39
C ARG A 11 12.81 -7.36 4.90
N ARG A 12 13.08 -7.76 3.66
CA ARG A 12 14.39 -7.63 3.01
C ARG A 12 14.65 -6.20 2.57
N ASP A 13 13.70 -5.59 1.88
CA ASP A 13 13.94 -4.39 1.07
C ASP A 13 13.49 -3.10 1.78
N VAL A 14 12.59 -3.19 2.77
CA VAL A 14 12.03 -2.04 3.51
C VAL A 14 12.23 -2.22 5.02
N PRO A 15 13.44 -1.98 5.56
CA PRO A 15 13.71 -2.14 6.99
C PRO A 15 12.80 -1.28 7.89
N GLU A 16 12.27 -0.18 7.38
CA GLU A 16 11.41 0.78 8.06
C GLU A 16 10.03 0.21 8.43
N VAL A 17 9.64 -0.96 7.89
CA VAL A 17 8.38 -1.64 8.23
C VAL A 17 8.58 -2.90 9.07
N ARG A 18 9.81 -3.23 9.48
CA ARG A 18 10.12 -4.49 10.19
C ARG A 18 9.33 -4.68 11.48
N ASP A 19 9.22 -3.64 12.29
CA ASP A 19 8.50 -3.72 13.57
C ASP A 19 6.99 -3.83 13.36
N LEU A 20 6.46 -3.13 12.34
CA LEU A 20 5.07 -3.26 11.88
C LEU A 20 4.78 -4.70 11.44
N LEU A 21 5.63 -5.28 10.59
CA LEU A 21 5.48 -6.67 10.13
C LEU A 21 5.59 -7.67 11.28
N ARG A 22 6.52 -7.45 12.22
CA ARG A 22 6.65 -8.31 13.40
C ARG A 22 5.37 -8.28 14.24
N ALA A 23 4.82 -7.09 14.48
CA ALA A 23 3.59 -6.93 15.24
C ALA A 23 2.41 -7.60 14.52
N HIS A 24 2.23 -7.38 13.23
CA HIS A 24 1.16 -7.98 12.42
C HIS A 24 1.18 -9.52 12.50
N LEU A 25 2.33 -10.12 12.20
CA LEU A 25 2.48 -11.57 12.13
C LEU A 25 2.43 -12.26 13.50
N ALA A 26 2.70 -11.52 14.58
CA ALA A 26 2.54 -12.05 15.93
C ALA A 26 1.06 -12.19 16.33
N HIS A 27 0.18 -11.32 15.82
CA HIS A 27 -1.26 -11.38 16.08
C HIS A 27 -1.95 -12.40 15.18
N LEU A 28 -1.49 -12.55 13.93
CA LEU A 28 -2.06 -13.48 12.96
C LEU A 28 -0.95 -14.22 12.21
N PRO A 29 -0.62 -15.47 12.60
CA PRO A 29 0.34 -16.30 11.87
C PRO A 29 -0.16 -16.56 10.45
N GLY A 30 0.64 -16.17 9.45
CA GLY A 30 0.26 -16.19 8.03
C GLY A 30 -0.09 -14.80 7.47
N GLY A 31 -0.46 -13.86 8.35
CA GLY A 31 -0.90 -12.52 7.97
C GLY A 31 -2.30 -12.49 7.35
N ASP A 32 -2.83 -11.28 7.23
CA ASP A 32 -4.04 -10.95 6.48
C ASP A 32 -3.68 -9.78 5.56
N GLU A 33 -3.99 -9.93 4.27
CA GLU A 33 -3.63 -8.97 3.22
C GLU A 33 -4.34 -7.63 3.40
N PHE A 34 -5.61 -7.61 3.79
CA PHE A 34 -6.40 -6.38 3.97
C PHE A 34 -5.87 -5.56 5.15
N VAL A 35 -5.66 -6.22 6.30
CA VAL A 35 -5.06 -5.60 7.48
C VAL A 35 -3.64 -5.10 7.17
N LEU A 36 -2.84 -5.90 6.45
CA LEU A 36 -1.49 -5.49 6.10
C LEU A 36 -1.51 -4.25 5.20
N MET A 37 -2.40 -4.18 4.20
CA MET A 37 -2.47 -3.04 3.29
C MET A 37 -2.84 -1.75 4.00
N GLY A 38 -3.78 -1.79 4.95
CA GLY A 38 -4.10 -0.64 5.80
C GLY A 38 -2.90 -0.17 6.63
N LEU A 39 -2.16 -1.11 7.24
CA LEU A 39 -0.95 -0.79 8.01
C LEU A 39 0.16 -0.19 7.13
N LEU A 40 0.38 -0.75 5.93
CA LEU A 40 1.38 -0.23 4.99
C LEU A 40 0.98 1.14 4.44
N ARG A 41 -0.31 1.39 4.26
CA ARG A 41 -0.85 2.70 3.87
C ARG A 41 -0.53 3.76 4.91
N ASP A 42 -0.81 3.48 6.18
CA ASP A 42 -0.53 4.41 7.28
C ASP A 42 0.97 4.70 7.37
N ARG A 43 1.79 3.65 7.21
CA ARG A 43 3.24 3.78 7.21
C ARG A 43 3.77 4.57 6.00
N ALA A 44 3.22 4.35 4.80
CA ALA A 44 3.58 5.09 3.61
C ALA A 44 3.26 6.59 3.77
N LEU A 45 2.09 6.91 4.34
CA LEU A 45 1.71 8.29 4.62
C LEU A 45 2.65 8.95 5.64
N GLU A 46 3.04 8.24 6.69
CA GLU A 46 4.02 8.71 7.66
C GLU A 46 5.38 9.00 7.01
N LEU A 47 5.89 8.07 6.18
CA LEU A 47 7.14 8.24 5.45
C LEU A 47 7.08 9.45 4.51
N PHE A 48 5.93 9.70 3.86
CA PHE A 48 5.72 10.87 3.03
C PHE A 48 5.77 12.17 3.84
N VAL A 49 5.06 12.23 4.97
CA VAL A 49 5.06 13.41 5.86
C VAL A 49 6.46 13.70 6.41
N LEU A 50 7.22 12.66 6.75
CA LEU A 50 8.59 12.77 7.23
C LEU A 50 9.63 12.96 6.11
N GLN A 51 9.20 13.05 4.85
CA GLN A 51 10.05 13.19 3.66
C GLN A 51 11.13 12.09 3.54
N GLN A 52 10.83 10.88 4.01
CA GLN A 52 11.71 9.71 3.88
C GLN A 52 11.58 9.07 2.50
N THR A 53 11.91 9.83 1.46
CA THR A 53 11.61 9.50 0.04
C THR A 53 12.14 8.13 -0.36
N SER A 54 13.38 7.77 -0.04
CA SER A 54 13.94 6.46 -0.42
C SER A 54 13.25 5.26 0.26
N ALA A 55 12.72 5.43 1.48
CA ALA A 55 11.94 4.39 2.15
C ALA A 55 10.53 4.29 1.55
N LEU A 56 9.92 5.45 1.30
CA LEU A 56 8.62 5.54 0.64
C LEU A 56 8.64 4.90 -0.75
N ASP A 57 9.64 5.22 -1.58
CA ASP A 57 9.76 4.70 -2.94
C ASP A 57 9.87 3.17 -2.97
N ARG A 58 10.68 2.59 -2.06
CA ARG A 58 10.82 1.13 -1.94
C ARG A 58 9.52 0.47 -1.51
N LEU A 59 8.81 1.07 -0.55
CA LEU A 59 7.52 0.57 -0.09
C LEU A 59 6.48 0.63 -1.21
N LEU A 60 6.31 1.79 -1.86
CA LEU A 60 5.34 1.98 -2.93
C LEU A 60 5.63 1.08 -4.13
N ALA A 61 6.89 0.81 -4.46
CA ALA A 61 7.25 -0.11 -5.54
C ALA A 61 6.79 -1.56 -5.25
N LEU A 62 6.85 -2.01 -3.99
CA LEU A 62 6.34 -3.33 -3.60
C LEU A 62 4.81 -3.38 -3.60
N VAL A 63 4.15 -2.30 -3.16
CA VAL A 63 2.68 -2.18 -3.19
C VAL A 63 2.17 -2.13 -4.64
N ASP A 64 2.82 -1.39 -5.54
CA ASP A 64 2.48 -1.36 -6.96
C ASP A 64 2.60 -2.74 -7.62
N ARG A 65 3.65 -3.48 -7.28
CA ARG A 65 3.80 -4.88 -7.69
C ARG A 65 2.72 -5.80 -7.10
N ALA A 66 2.27 -5.54 -5.88
CA ALA A 66 1.17 -6.29 -5.25
C ALA A 66 -0.15 -6.05 -5.97
N LEU A 67 -0.38 -4.83 -6.45
CA LEU A 67 -1.54 -4.54 -7.29
C LEU A 67 -1.48 -5.26 -8.65
N GLY A 68 -0.31 -5.22 -9.32
CA GLY A 68 -0.19 -5.70 -10.69
C GLY A 68 0.00 -7.22 -10.83
N ASP A 69 0.87 -7.79 -10.00
CA ASP A 69 1.27 -9.20 -10.06
C ASP A 69 0.72 -10.03 -8.90
N GLY A 70 -0.05 -9.43 -7.98
CA GLY A 70 -0.66 -10.11 -6.83
C GLY A 70 -1.62 -11.21 -7.24
N ASP A 71 -1.89 -12.15 -6.32
CA ASP A 71 -3.11 -12.94 -6.42
C ASP A 71 -4.35 -12.04 -6.24
N GLU A 72 -5.53 -12.58 -6.56
CA GLU A 72 -6.78 -11.80 -6.57
C GLU A 72 -7.06 -11.11 -5.23
N ALA A 73 -6.85 -11.82 -4.11
CA ALA A 73 -7.08 -11.29 -2.78
C ALA A 73 -6.09 -10.17 -2.44
N LEU A 74 -4.80 -10.34 -2.77
CA LEU A 74 -3.79 -9.32 -2.53
C LEU A 74 -4.01 -8.07 -3.38
N ALA A 75 -4.36 -8.24 -4.66
CA ALA A 75 -4.66 -7.12 -5.54
C ALA A 75 -5.90 -6.34 -5.06
N ASP A 76 -6.94 -7.05 -4.60
CA ASP A 76 -8.15 -6.44 -4.03
C ASP A 76 -7.84 -5.69 -2.72
N ALA A 77 -7.04 -6.27 -1.83
CA ALA A 77 -6.58 -5.61 -0.62
C ALA A 77 -5.79 -4.32 -0.92
N VAL A 78 -4.97 -4.28 -1.97
CA VAL A 78 -4.27 -3.04 -2.36
C VAL A 78 -5.27 -1.99 -2.86
N ALA A 79 -6.22 -2.38 -3.70
CA ALA A 79 -7.23 -1.45 -4.22
C ALA A 79 -8.12 -0.87 -3.11
N SER A 80 -8.58 -1.72 -2.18
CA SER A 80 -9.46 -1.34 -1.07
C SER A 80 -8.70 -0.62 0.05
N ASP A 81 -7.76 -1.32 0.69
CA ASP A 81 -7.21 -0.92 2.00
C ASP A 81 -5.94 -0.08 1.90
N PHE A 82 -5.37 0.05 0.70
CA PHE A 82 -4.29 1.02 0.43
C PHE A 82 -4.78 2.22 -0.38
N VAL A 83 -5.34 1.95 -1.57
CA VAL A 83 -5.71 3.01 -2.53
C VAL A 83 -6.97 3.73 -2.07
N SER A 84 -8.10 3.03 -1.92
CA SER A 84 -9.37 3.65 -1.53
C SER A 84 -9.32 4.23 -0.10
N ALA A 85 -8.63 3.55 0.81
CA ALA A 85 -8.36 4.04 2.17
C ALA A 85 -7.45 5.29 2.23
N THR A 86 -6.75 5.61 1.14
CA THR A 86 -6.08 6.90 0.96
C THR A 86 -6.91 7.77 0.03
N PRO A 87 -8.02 8.38 0.51
CA PRO A 87 -9.10 8.89 -0.31
C PRO A 87 -8.57 9.73 -1.49
N PRO A 88 -8.46 9.16 -2.70
CA PRO A 88 -7.80 9.83 -3.83
C PRO A 88 -8.66 10.94 -4.43
N TRP A 89 -9.89 11.07 -3.96
CA TRP A 89 -10.82 12.16 -4.26
C TRP A 89 -10.66 13.37 -3.31
N ASP A 90 -9.89 13.25 -2.23
CA ASP A 90 -9.61 14.34 -1.31
C ASP A 90 -8.37 15.12 -1.78
N ALA A 91 -8.54 16.41 -2.04
CA ALA A 91 -7.45 17.30 -2.47
C ALA A 91 -6.30 17.39 -1.45
N ALA A 92 -6.55 17.11 -0.17
CA ALA A 92 -5.50 17.03 0.85
C ALA A 92 -4.51 15.88 0.57
N MET A 93 -4.94 14.86 -0.16
CA MET A 93 -4.14 13.68 -0.51
C MET A 93 -3.40 13.82 -1.84
N ASP A 94 -3.67 14.85 -2.65
CA ASP A 94 -3.10 15.03 -3.99
C ASP A 94 -1.57 14.90 -4.01
N GLY A 95 -0.89 15.53 -3.05
CA GLY A 95 0.57 15.49 -2.97
C GLY A 95 1.11 14.07 -2.70
N PHE A 96 0.42 13.30 -1.86
CA PHE A 96 0.78 11.92 -1.57
C PHE A 96 0.47 11.01 -2.76
N VAL A 97 -0.73 11.12 -3.35
CA VAL A 97 -1.13 10.34 -4.53
C VAL A 97 -0.21 10.63 -5.72
N ALA A 98 0.24 11.88 -5.89
CA ALA A 98 1.20 12.23 -6.94
C ALA A 98 2.57 11.54 -6.78
N SER A 99 2.94 11.13 -5.56
CA SER A 99 4.16 10.35 -5.31
C SER A 99 4.05 8.88 -5.71
N TRP A 100 2.83 8.39 -5.98
CA TRP A 100 2.62 6.98 -6.26
C TRP A 100 3.12 6.56 -7.66
N PRO A 101 3.59 5.31 -7.79
CA PRO A 101 3.83 4.66 -9.08
C PRO A 101 2.61 4.71 -10.02
N VAL A 102 2.87 4.48 -11.31
CA VAL A 102 1.88 4.66 -12.38
C VAL A 102 0.65 3.77 -12.18
N SER A 103 0.82 2.50 -11.80
CA SER A 103 -0.31 1.57 -11.67
C SER A 103 -1.19 1.92 -10.48
N LEU A 104 -0.59 2.27 -9.33
CA LEU A 104 -1.33 2.81 -8.18
C LEU A 104 -2.10 4.10 -8.52
N ARG A 105 -1.51 5.03 -9.29
CA ARG A 105 -2.24 6.24 -9.73
C ARG A 105 -3.36 5.93 -10.70
N ALA A 106 -3.19 4.93 -11.57
CA ALA A 106 -4.27 4.47 -12.43
C ALA A 106 -5.43 3.88 -11.62
N GLN A 107 -5.13 3.06 -10.61
CA GLN A 107 -6.15 2.55 -9.68
C GLN A 107 -6.82 3.68 -8.89
N ALA A 108 -6.06 4.67 -8.41
CA ALA A 108 -6.61 5.84 -7.73
C ALA A 108 -7.64 6.59 -8.61
N ALA A 109 -7.36 6.75 -9.91
CA ALA A 109 -8.30 7.36 -10.84
C ALA A 109 -9.58 6.52 -11.00
N ILE A 110 -9.48 5.19 -10.99
CA ILE A 110 -10.64 4.28 -11.02
C ILE A 110 -11.49 4.46 -9.74
N GLU A 111 -10.87 4.48 -8.56
CA GLU A 111 -11.61 4.66 -7.30
C GLU A 111 -12.22 6.06 -7.18
N THR A 112 -11.51 7.12 -7.61
CA THR A 112 -12.06 8.47 -7.67
C THR A 112 -13.26 8.56 -8.62
N ALA A 113 -13.25 7.84 -9.74
CA ALA A 113 -14.39 7.77 -10.64
C ALA A 113 -15.57 7.03 -9.99
N ARG A 114 -15.33 5.89 -9.33
CA ARG A 114 -16.34 5.13 -8.57
C ARG A 114 -16.98 5.97 -7.46
N PHE A 115 -16.20 6.80 -6.76
CA PHE A 115 -16.72 7.68 -5.71
C PHE A 115 -17.57 8.83 -6.27
N ASN A 116 -17.13 9.47 -7.35
CA ASN A 116 -17.74 10.71 -7.86
C ASN A 116 -19.00 10.51 -8.71
N GLY A 117 -19.30 9.29 -9.17
CA GLY A 117 -20.46 9.10 -10.00
C GLY A 117 -20.76 7.66 -10.38
N ILE A 118 -22.06 7.37 -10.26
CA ILE A 118 -22.82 6.22 -10.78
C ILE A 118 -22.91 5.05 -9.81
#